data_AF-A0A7Y1UXW1-F1
#
_entry.id   AF-A0A7Y1UXW1-F1
#
_cell.length_a   1.000
_cell.length_b   1.000
_cell.length_c   1.000
_cell.angle_alpha   90.00
_cell.angle_beta   90.00
_cell.angle_gamma   90.00
#
_symmetry.space_group_name_H-M   'P 1'
#
loop_
_entity.id
_entity.type
_entity.pdbx_description
1 polymer ?
#
loop_
_entity_poly.entity_id
_entity_poly.type
_entity_poly.pdbx_seq_one_letter_code
_entity_poly.pdbx_strand_id
1 'polypeptide(L)'
;MKAAIGKIISATFDLALAAVFFITWTNPGSSLARPVEFMVLLMLIEFITVHSSAMLGSTWAGEESRSVRLRTVGVMTGLYALLVGAFSAGFGTWVPFIGFWVLSANRLLSMLIDGKPGPEAKKEAERSWARSVALYLFGAFGTTFLPVPRLGLTLDAMTDIDVAGSGVWVEEPWRVLAFGTAYFGIGGLLLLKDAVRQIGAPTTTEAAATDAAA
;
A
#
# COMPACT_ATOMS: atom_id res chain seq x y z
N MET A 1 0.21 15.54 16.39
CA MET A 1 -1.21 15.38 16.00
C MET A 1 -1.43 15.23 14.49
N LYS A 2 -1.01 16.17 13.62
CA LYS A 2 -1.18 16.02 12.15
C LYS A 2 -0.60 14.71 11.59
N ALA A 3 0.61 14.35 12.02
CA ALA A 3 1.25 13.10 11.61
C ALA A 3 0.45 11.84 12.00
N ALA A 4 -0.12 11.83 13.21
CA ALA A 4 -0.96 10.73 13.65
C ALA A 4 -2.25 10.62 12.82
N ILE A 5 -2.85 11.76 12.44
CA ILE A 5 -4.03 11.79 11.57
C ILE A 5 -3.70 11.22 10.19
N GLY A 6 -2.58 11.63 9.58
CA GLY A 6 -2.13 11.11 8.29
C GLY A 6 -1.91 9.60 8.30
N LYS A 7 -1.36 9.06 9.40
CA LYS A 7 -1.20 7.61 9.61
C LYS A 7 -2.53 6.88 9.82
N ILE A 8 -3.48 7.46 10.56
CA ILE A 8 -4.81 6.86 10.78
C ILE A 8 -5.60 6.77 9.47
N ILE A 9 -5.57 7.81 8.65
CA ILE A 9 -6.25 7.83 7.36
C ILE A 9 -5.70 6.69 6.48
N SER A 10 -4.39 6.57 6.37
CA SER A 10 -3.79 5.54 5.52
C SER A 10 -3.92 4.14 6.09
N ALA A 11 -3.86 3.99 7.42
CA ALA A 11 -4.20 2.74 8.08
C ALA A 11 -5.64 2.31 7.76
N THR A 12 -6.59 3.24 7.79
CA THR A 12 -8.00 2.95 7.48
C THR A 12 -8.16 2.49 6.04
N PHE A 13 -7.48 3.15 5.11
CA PHE A 13 -7.49 2.77 3.70
C PHE A 13 -6.90 1.38 3.47
N ASP A 14 -5.73 1.08 4.06
CA ASP A 14 -5.10 -0.24 3.96
C ASP A 14 -5.99 -1.32 4.57
N LEU A 15 -6.55 -1.08 5.76
CA LEU A 15 -7.47 -2.03 6.40
C LEU A 15 -8.75 -2.24 5.58
N ALA A 16 -9.25 -1.21 4.90
CA ALA A 16 -10.38 -1.34 3.99
C ALA A 16 -10.04 -2.20 2.77
N LEU A 17 -8.86 -2.00 2.15
CA LEU A 17 -8.39 -2.88 1.08
C LEU A 17 -8.23 -4.32 1.58
N ALA A 18 -7.62 -4.52 2.74
CA ALA A 18 -7.48 -5.84 3.36
C ALA A 18 -8.82 -6.54 3.54
N ALA A 19 -9.84 -5.80 4.00
CA ALA A 19 -11.20 -6.32 4.14
C ALA A 19 -11.81 -6.72 2.79
N VAL A 20 -11.62 -5.92 1.73
CA VAL A 20 -12.11 -6.26 0.38
C VAL A 20 -11.40 -7.51 -0.17
N PHE A 21 -10.09 -7.64 0.04
CA PHE A 21 -9.32 -8.85 -0.29
C PHE A 21 -9.86 -10.08 0.46
N PHE A 22 -10.09 -9.95 1.77
CA PHE A 22 -10.59 -11.03 2.61
C PHE A 22 -12.02 -11.43 2.26
N ILE A 23 -12.91 -10.47 2.02
CA ILE A 23 -14.30 -10.73 1.58
C ILE A 23 -14.29 -11.44 0.24
N THR A 24 -13.49 -10.97 -0.73
CA THR A 24 -13.38 -11.63 -2.05
C THR A 24 -12.85 -13.06 -1.92
N TRP A 25 -11.93 -13.31 -0.98
CA TRP A 25 -11.38 -14.65 -0.73
C TRP A 25 -12.38 -15.61 -0.09
N THR A 26 -13.13 -15.14 0.90
CA THR A 26 -14.04 -15.97 1.71
C THR A 26 -15.44 -16.09 1.13
N ASN A 27 -15.91 -15.07 0.42
CA ASN A 27 -17.26 -14.96 -0.12
C ASN A 27 -17.27 -14.09 -1.40
N PRO A 28 -16.80 -14.64 -2.54
CA PRO A 28 -16.73 -13.91 -3.80
C PRO A 28 -18.11 -13.47 -4.34
N GLY A 29 -19.22 -14.07 -3.87
CA GLY A 29 -20.59 -13.68 -4.25
C GLY A 29 -21.15 -12.48 -3.47
N SER A 30 -20.41 -11.93 -2.51
CA SER A 30 -20.82 -10.75 -1.75
C SER A 30 -20.88 -9.50 -2.63
N SER A 31 -21.81 -8.59 -2.35
CA SER A 31 -21.88 -7.27 -3.03
C SER A 31 -20.65 -6.38 -2.77
N LEU A 32 -19.88 -6.70 -1.72
CA LEU A 32 -18.62 -6.03 -1.39
C LEU A 32 -17.40 -6.70 -2.03
N ALA A 33 -17.55 -7.89 -2.59
CA ALA A 33 -16.49 -8.55 -3.33
C ALA A 33 -16.18 -7.78 -4.61
N ARG A 34 -14.94 -7.90 -5.07
CA ARG A 34 -14.50 -7.34 -6.35
C ARG A 34 -14.13 -8.47 -7.30
N PRO A 35 -14.19 -8.22 -8.62
CA PRO A 35 -13.71 -9.19 -9.59
C PRO A 35 -12.28 -9.64 -9.24
N VAL A 36 -12.03 -10.96 -9.27
CA VAL A 36 -10.74 -11.51 -8.87
C VAL A 36 -9.61 -10.97 -9.75
N GLU A 37 -9.88 -10.78 -11.04
CA GLU A 37 -8.98 -10.11 -11.99
C GLU A 37 -8.52 -8.74 -11.45
N PHE A 38 -9.46 -7.92 -10.98
CA PHE A 38 -9.15 -6.61 -10.41
C PHE A 38 -8.19 -6.73 -9.22
N MET A 39 -8.39 -7.72 -8.36
CA MET A 39 -7.57 -7.92 -7.16
C MET A 39 -6.15 -8.42 -7.50
N VAL A 40 -6.03 -9.31 -8.49
CA VAL A 40 -4.74 -9.76 -9.03
C VAL A 40 -3.97 -8.58 -9.61
N LEU A 41 -4.60 -7.82 -10.50
CA LEU A 41 -4.00 -6.66 -11.16
C LEU A 41 -3.62 -5.58 -10.15
N LEU A 42 -4.45 -5.34 -9.13
CA LEU A 42 -4.15 -4.39 -8.07
C LEU A 42 -2.88 -4.75 -7.30
N MET A 43 -2.67 -6.03 -6.98
CA MET A 43 -1.43 -6.48 -6.32
C MET A 43 -0.21 -6.36 -7.24
N LEU A 44 -0.35 -6.67 -8.54
CA LEU A 44 0.73 -6.44 -9.51
C LEU A 44 1.12 -4.95 -9.59
N ILE A 45 0.14 -4.04 -9.51
CA ILE A 45 0.41 -2.60 -9.45
C ILE A 45 0.97 -2.16 -8.11
N GLU A 46 0.62 -2.84 -7.01
CA GLU A 46 1.24 -2.56 -5.71
C GLU A 46 2.75 -2.86 -5.74
N PHE A 47 3.23 -3.85 -6.50
CA PHE A 47 4.67 -4.04 -6.72
C PHE A 47 5.34 -2.78 -7.31
N ILE A 48 4.73 -2.22 -8.37
CA ILE A 48 5.24 -1.00 -9.03
C ILE A 48 5.19 0.18 -8.05
N THR A 49 4.12 0.28 -7.27
CA THR A 49 3.93 1.35 -6.28
C THR A 49 4.91 1.25 -5.12
N VAL A 50 5.19 0.05 -4.60
CA VAL A 50 6.21 -0.19 -3.58
C VAL A 50 7.58 0.21 -4.11
N HIS A 51 7.90 -0.14 -5.36
CA HIS A 51 9.17 0.22 -5.97
C HIS A 51 9.34 1.74 -6.15
N SER A 52 8.31 2.43 -6.66
CA SER A 52 8.34 3.89 -6.84
C SER A 52 8.39 4.64 -5.51
N SER A 53 7.80 4.06 -4.45
CA SER A 53 7.71 4.70 -3.13
C SER A 53 9.06 5.00 -2.48
N ALA A 54 10.11 4.23 -2.79
CA ALA A 54 11.47 4.51 -2.31
C ALA A 54 11.96 5.89 -2.76
N MET A 55 11.80 6.17 -4.06
CA MET A 55 12.28 7.41 -4.66
C MET A 55 11.35 8.59 -4.34
N LEU A 56 10.03 8.35 -4.33
CA LEU A 56 9.07 9.39 -3.95
C LEU A 56 9.25 9.81 -2.49
N GLY A 57 9.40 8.85 -1.57
CA GLY A 57 9.59 9.12 -0.15
C GLY A 57 10.90 9.85 0.15
N SER A 58 12.01 9.40 -0.44
CA SER A 58 13.32 10.05 -0.29
C SER A 58 13.35 11.46 -0.88
N THR A 59 12.72 11.67 -2.06
CA THR A 59 12.58 13.00 -2.67
C THR A 59 11.76 13.94 -1.79
N TRP A 60 10.64 13.46 -1.24
CA TRP A 60 9.77 14.27 -0.40
C TRP A 60 10.45 14.69 0.91
N ALA A 61 11.25 13.79 1.48
CA ALA A 61 12.01 14.02 2.70
C ALA A 61 13.25 14.91 2.51
N GLY A 62 13.68 15.15 1.27
CA GLY A 62 14.83 15.99 0.96
C GLY A 62 14.69 17.45 1.41
N GLU A 63 15.82 18.12 1.59
CA GLU A 63 15.89 19.51 2.11
C GLU A 63 15.57 20.57 1.05
N GLU A 64 15.30 20.14 -0.18
CA GLU A 64 14.94 21.02 -1.30
C GLU A 64 13.69 21.86 -1.02
N SER A 65 13.59 22.99 -1.72
CA SER A 65 12.40 23.84 -1.67
C SER A 65 11.13 23.04 -2.00
N ARG A 66 10.00 23.40 -1.37
CA ARG A 66 8.73 22.69 -1.54
C ARG A 66 8.31 22.59 -3.02
N SER A 67 8.55 23.64 -3.79
CA SER A 67 8.22 23.69 -5.23
C SER A 67 9.05 22.69 -6.04
N VAL A 68 10.35 22.58 -5.75
CA VAL A 68 11.23 21.60 -6.40
C VAL A 68 10.78 20.18 -6.06
N ARG A 69 10.50 19.89 -4.78
CA ARG A 69 10.01 18.57 -4.36
C ARG A 69 8.70 18.19 -5.03
N LEU A 70 7.72 19.11 -5.05
CA LEU A 70 6.42 18.84 -5.67
C LEU A 70 6.56 18.60 -7.18
N ARG A 71 7.41 19.38 -7.87
CA ARG A 71 7.72 19.16 -9.28
C ARG A 71 8.37 17.80 -9.51
N THR A 72 9.38 17.44 -8.73
CA THR A 72 10.08 16.15 -8.88
C THR A 72 9.14 14.98 -8.59
N VAL A 73 8.37 15.02 -7.50
CA VAL A 73 7.34 14.02 -7.18
C VAL A 73 6.32 13.93 -8.31
N GLY A 74 5.86 15.05 -8.85
CA GLY A 74 4.93 15.10 -9.98
C GLY A 74 5.50 14.45 -11.25
N VAL A 75 6.74 14.78 -11.63
CA VAL A 75 7.41 14.16 -12.78
C VAL A 75 7.58 12.66 -12.58
N MET A 76 8.07 12.23 -11.41
CA MET A 76 8.25 10.80 -11.12
C MET A 76 6.92 10.05 -11.15
N THR A 77 5.88 10.60 -10.51
CA THR A 77 4.53 10.01 -10.51
C THR A 77 4.00 9.91 -11.94
N GLY A 78 4.20 10.95 -12.76
CA GLY A 78 3.84 10.94 -14.18
C GLY A 78 4.56 9.85 -14.99
N LEU A 79 5.87 9.66 -14.78
CA LEU A 79 6.64 8.60 -15.44
C LEU A 79 6.14 7.20 -15.04
N TYR A 80 5.83 6.99 -13.76
CA TYR A 80 5.22 5.73 -13.31
C TYR A 80 3.80 5.55 -13.84
N ALA A 81 3.00 6.62 -13.94
CA ALA A 81 1.68 6.56 -14.53
C ALA A 81 1.75 6.15 -16.02
N LEU A 82 2.75 6.62 -16.77
CA LEU A 82 2.99 6.19 -18.15
C LEU A 82 3.36 4.70 -18.23
N LEU A 83 4.24 4.23 -17.34
CA LEU A 83 4.60 2.80 -17.24
C LEU A 83 3.37 1.94 -16.96
N VAL A 84 2.55 2.33 -15.97
CA VAL A 84 1.30 1.62 -15.65
C VAL A 84 0.26 1.75 -16.76
N GLY A 85 0.24 2.87 -17.48
CA GLY A 85 -0.61 3.06 -18.66
C GLY A 85 -0.25 2.08 -19.77
N ALA A 86 1.04 1.90 -20.05
CA ALA A 86 1.51 0.90 -21.00
C ALA A 86 1.19 -0.53 -20.53
N PHE A 87 1.35 -0.81 -19.23
CA PHE A 87 0.94 -2.08 -18.63
C PHE A 87 -0.56 -2.33 -18.81
N SER A 88 -1.40 -1.34 -18.52
CA SER A 88 -2.85 -1.38 -18.70
C SER A 88 -3.25 -1.67 -20.15
N ALA A 89 -2.59 -1.01 -21.11
CA ALA A 89 -2.77 -1.28 -22.53
C ALA A 89 -2.40 -2.73 -22.90
N GLY A 90 -1.32 -3.27 -22.32
CA GLY A 90 -0.90 -4.66 -22.53
C GLY A 90 -1.91 -5.71 -22.02
N PHE A 91 -2.63 -5.40 -20.94
CA PHE A 91 -3.71 -6.25 -20.42
C PHE A 91 -5.09 -5.94 -21.04
N GLY A 92 -5.19 -4.93 -21.92
CA GLY A 92 -6.45 -4.52 -22.53
C GLY A 92 -7.48 -3.94 -21.55
N THR A 93 -7.05 -3.51 -20.36
CA THR A 93 -7.94 -3.03 -19.30
C THR A 93 -7.36 -1.81 -18.59
N TRP A 94 -8.24 -0.87 -18.19
CA TRP A 94 -7.87 0.35 -17.45
C TRP A 94 -7.70 0.12 -15.95
N VAL A 95 -8.05 -1.06 -15.45
CA VAL A 95 -7.98 -1.42 -14.03
C VAL A 95 -6.62 -1.13 -13.40
N PRO A 96 -5.47 -1.52 -13.99
CA PRO A 96 -4.18 -1.27 -13.37
C PRO A 96 -3.87 0.23 -13.24
N PHE A 97 -4.26 1.04 -14.23
CA PHE A 97 -4.10 2.49 -14.19
C PHE A 97 -4.92 3.14 -13.08
N ILE A 98 -6.18 2.72 -12.91
CA ILE A 98 -7.03 3.22 -11.82
C ILE A 98 -6.45 2.76 -10.47
N GLY A 99 -6.06 1.49 -10.36
CA GLY A 99 -5.44 0.93 -9.16
C GLY A 99 -4.18 1.69 -8.73
N PHE A 100 -3.35 2.10 -9.69
CA PHE A 100 -2.15 2.90 -9.41
C PHE A 100 -2.50 4.23 -8.75
N TRP A 101 -3.51 4.96 -9.24
CA TRP A 101 -3.91 6.22 -8.64
C TRP A 101 -4.55 6.04 -7.28
N VAL A 102 -5.33 4.97 -7.09
CA VAL A 102 -5.93 4.60 -5.80
C VAL A 102 -4.84 4.33 -4.76
N LEU A 103 -3.84 3.51 -5.08
CA LEU A 103 -2.72 3.17 -4.19
C LEU A 103 -1.78 4.37 -3.96
N SER A 104 -1.49 5.13 -5.01
CA SER A 104 -0.61 6.29 -4.94
C SER A 104 -1.25 7.43 -4.13
N ALA A 105 -2.56 7.65 -4.27
CA ALA A 105 -3.27 8.67 -3.51
C ALA A 105 -3.15 8.43 -2.01
N ASN A 106 -3.31 7.19 -1.55
CA ASN A 106 -3.15 6.82 -0.13
C ASN A 106 -1.76 7.21 0.39
N ARG A 107 -0.71 6.85 -0.35
CA ARG A 107 0.69 7.15 0.03
C ARG A 107 1.00 8.64 -0.01
N LEU A 108 0.59 9.34 -1.06
CA LEU A 108 0.82 10.77 -1.22
C LEU A 108 0.06 11.59 -0.17
N LEU A 109 -1.15 11.16 0.21
CA LEU A 109 -1.94 11.86 1.21
C LEU A 109 -1.25 11.88 2.58
N SER A 110 -0.69 10.75 3.04
CA SER A 110 0.15 10.75 4.25
C SER A 110 1.33 11.68 4.14
N MET A 111 2.05 11.67 3.00
CA MET A 111 3.22 12.54 2.80
C MET A 111 2.85 14.02 2.87
N LEU A 112 1.70 14.41 2.31
CA LEU A 112 1.21 15.78 2.31
C LEU A 112 0.73 16.24 3.70
N ILE A 113 0.22 15.33 4.53
CA ILE A 113 -0.30 15.63 5.87
C ILE A 113 0.80 15.64 6.94
N ASP A 114 1.74 14.68 6.91
CA ASP A 114 2.74 14.47 7.95
C ASP A 114 3.89 15.49 7.94
N GLY A 115 4.08 16.20 6.83
CA GLY A 115 5.34 16.84 6.46
C GLY A 115 6.08 17.67 7.53
N LYS A 116 7.40 17.45 7.59
CA LYS A 116 8.48 18.46 7.45
C LYS A 116 9.69 17.71 6.85
N PRO A 117 10.39 18.26 5.85
CA PRO A 117 11.60 17.63 5.33
C PRO A 117 12.70 17.57 6.38
N GLY A 118 13.65 16.65 6.19
CA GLY A 118 14.84 16.52 7.02
C GLY A 118 15.27 15.08 7.24
N PRO A 119 16.40 14.86 7.95
CA PRO A 119 17.00 13.54 8.13
C PRO A 119 16.07 12.51 8.79
N GLU A 120 15.30 12.92 9.80
CA GLU A 120 14.34 12.02 10.47
C GLU A 120 13.18 11.62 9.55
N ALA A 121 12.69 12.54 8.71
CA ALA A 121 11.66 12.24 7.72
C ALA A 121 12.17 11.26 6.66
N LYS A 122 13.44 11.40 6.25
CA LYS A 122 14.09 10.48 5.31
C LYS A 122 14.22 9.09 5.90
N LYS A 123 14.68 8.99 7.15
CA LYS A 123 14.82 7.74 7.88
C LYS A 123 13.47 7.04 8.07
N GLU A 124 12.41 7.79 8.38
CA GLU A 124 11.05 7.25 8.47
C GLU A 124 10.54 6.75 7.10
N ALA A 125 10.78 7.50 6.02
CA ALA A 125 10.42 7.08 4.67
C ALA A 125 11.15 5.78 4.28
N GLU A 126 12.45 5.67 4.55
CA GLU A 126 13.25 4.46 4.32
C GLU A 126 12.74 3.27 5.15
N ARG A 127 12.42 3.48 6.42
CA ARG A 127 11.83 2.43 7.28
C ARG A 127 10.46 1.98 6.79
N SER A 128 9.61 2.91 6.39
CA SER A 128 8.28 2.63 5.84
C SER A 128 8.38 1.83 4.53
N TRP A 129 9.30 2.24 3.65
CA TRP A 129 9.60 1.51 2.42
C TRP A 129 10.13 0.10 2.71
N ALA A 130 11.13 -0.04 3.58
CA ALA A 130 11.71 -1.33 3.93
C ALA A 130 10.66 -2.29 4.52
N ARG A 131 9.75 -1.78 5.36
CA ARG A 131 8.59 -2.55 5.86
C ARG A 131 7.68 -3.01 4.73
N SER A 132 7.35 -2.12 3.79
CA SER A 132 6.51 -2.46 2.63
C SER A 132 7.16 -3.53 1.76
N VAL A 133 8.45 -3.38 1.46
CA VAL A 133 9.22 -4.38 0.69
C VAL A 133 9.24 -5.72 1.41
N ALA A 134 9.55 -5.73 2.71
CA ALA A 134 9.57 -6.97 3.49
C ALA A 134 8.20 -7.66 3.47
N LEU A 135 7.12 -6.93 3.78
CA LEU A 135 5.76 -7.48 3.74
C LEU A 135 5.39 -8.00 2.35
N TYR A 136 5.79 -7.29 1.29
CA TYR A 136 5.50 -7.70 -0.07
C TYR A 136 6.22 -9.00 -0.42
N LEU A 137 7.53 -9.08 -0.16
CA LEU A 137 8.34 -10.26 -0.46
C LEU A 137 7.91 -11.47 0.37
N PHE A 138 7.79 -11.31 1.70
CA PHE A 138 7.36 -12.41 2.57
C PHE A 138 5.93 -12.85 2.28
N GLY A 139 5.03 -11.92 1.96
CA GLY A 139 3.67 -12.24 1.57
C GLY A 139 3.61 -13.00 0.24
N ALA A 140 4.27 -12.48 -0.80
CA ALA A 140 4.31 -13.11 -2.12
C ALA A 140 4.92 -14.52 -2.06
N PHE A 141 6.12 -14.66 -1.52
CA PHE A 141 6.77 -15.98 -1.42
C PHE A 141 6.06 -16.90 -0.43
N GLY A 142 5.60 -16.37 0.70
CA GLY A 142 4.87 -17.13 1.70
C GLY A 142 3.61 -17.76 1.14
N THR A 143 2.78 -17.01 0.40
CA THR A 143 1.56 -17.55 -0.20
C THR A 143 1.83 -18.40 -1.44
N THR A 144 2.99 -18.29 -2.08
CA THR A 144 3.40 -19.21 -3.15
C THR A 144 3.85 -20.57 -2.60
N PHE A 145 4.63 -20.60 -1.52
CA PHE A 145 5.24 -21.86 -1.03
C PHE A 145 4.40 -22.58 0.03
N LEU A 146 3.58 -21.86 0.79
CA LEU A 146 2.72 -22.47 1.80
C LEU A 146 1.37 -22.90 1.19
N PRO A 147 0.74 -23.96 1.71
CA PRO A 147 -0.62 -24.29 1.31
C PRO A 147 -1.57 -23.18 1.80
N VAL A 148 -2.17 -22.45 0.86
CA VAL A 148 -3.20 -21.46 1.14
C VAL A 148 -4.57 -22.05 0.78
N PRO A 149 -5.55 -22.08 1.70
CA PRO A 149 -6.87 -22.61 1.40
C PRO A 149 -7.61 -21.70 0.39
N ARG A 150 -8.40 -22.31 -0.50
CA ARG A 150 -9.22 -21.57 -1.49
C ARG A 150 -10.35 -20.75 -0.85
N LEU A 151 -10.83 -21.20 0.31
CA LEU A 151 -11.99 -20.68 1.02
C LEU A 151 -13.21 -20.60 0.08
N GLY A 152 -13.77 -19.41 -0.14
CA GLY A 152 -15.01 -19.21 -0.90
C GLY A 152 -14.86 -19.35 -2.41
N LEU A 153 -13.64 -19.49 -2.92
CA LEU A 153 -13.38 -19.69 -4.35
C LEU A 153 -13.60 -21.17 -4.72
N THR A 154 -14.83 -21.49 -5.11
CA THR A 154 -15.20 -22.78 -5.72
C THR A 154 -14.76 -22.83 -7.18
N LEU A 155 -14.73 -24.03 -7.78
CA LEU A 155 -14.38 -24.20 -9.20
C LEU A 155 -15.32 -23.39 -10.12
N ASP A 156 -16.61 -23.31 -9.79
CA ASP A 156 -17.60 -22.52 -10.53
C ASP A 156 -17.35 -21.00 -10.41
N ALA A 157 -16.82 -20.54 -9.28
CA ALA A 157 -16.41 -19.14 -9.13
C ALA A 157 -15.14 -18.79 -9.93
N MET A 158 -14.42 -19.80 -10.42
CA MET A 158 -13.18 -19.64 -11.17
C MET A 158 -13.37 -19.71 -12.69
N THR A 159 -14.46 -20.30 -13.19
CA THR A 159 -14.70 -20.45 -14.64
C THR A 159 -14.95 -19.13 -15.36
N ASP A 160 -15.34 -18.09 -14.63
CA ASP A 160 -15.63 -16.75 -15.19
C ASP A 160 -14.45 -15.77 -15.02
N ILE A 161 -13.32 -16.23 -14.47
CA ILE A 161 -12.14 -15.39 -14.25
C ILE A 161 -11.25 -15.44 -15.50
N ASP A 162 -11.46 -14.48 -16.41
CA ASP A 162 -10.60 -14.30 -17.61
C ASP A 162 -9.49 -13.27 -17.31
N VAL A 163 -8.52 -13.64 -16.46
CA VAL A 163 -7.31 -12.82 -16.31
C VAL A 163 -6.36 -13.14 -17.45
N ALA A 164 -6.09 -12.17 -18.32
CA ALA A 164 -5.08 -12.33 -19.36
C ALA A 164 -3.69 -12.66 -18.75
N GLY A 165 -3.03 -13.71 -19.27
CA GLY A 165 -1.67 -14.08 -18.89
C GLY A 165 -1.53 -15.50 -18.32
N SER A 166 -0.41 -15.75 -17.63
CA SER A 166 -0.11 -17.03 -16.98
C SER A 166 0.67 -16.81 -15.68
N GLY A 167 0.78 -17.85 -14.86
CA GLY A 167 1.55 -17.83 -13.62
C GLY A 167 0.69 -18.00 -12.37
N VAL A 168 1.37 -18.17 -11.24
CA VAL A 168 0.76 -18.66 -9.98
C VAL A 168 -0.43 -17.83 -9.52
N TRP A 169 -0.42 -16.50 -9.68
CA TRP A 169 -1.55 -15.67 -9.22
C TRP A 169 -2.74 -15.65 -10.19
N VAL A 170 -2.52 -16.01 -11.45
CA VAL A 170 -3.58 -16.18 -12.45
C VAL A 170 -4.23 -17.55 -12.30
N GLU A 171 -3.40 -18.58 -12.15
CA GLU A 171 -3.84 -19.98 -12.03
C GLU A 171 -4.39 -20.31 -10.63
N GLU A 172 -3.83 -19.69 -9.58
CA GLU A 172 -4.20 -19.90 -8.17
C GLU A 172 -4.53 -18.57 -7.46
N PRO A 173 -5.56 -17.82 -7.88
CA PRO A 173 -5.80 -16.46 -7.43
C PRO A 173 -6.14 -16.33 -5.94
N TRP A 174 -6.62 -17.39 -5.29
CA TRP A 174 -6.83 -17.38 -3.84
C TRP A 174 -5.53 -17.07 -3.07
N ARG A 175 -4.36 -17.40 -3.63
CA ARG A 175 -3.05 -17.08 -3.03
C ARG A 175 -2.80 -15.58 -3.01
N VAL A 176 -3.10 -14.87 -4.10
CA VAL A 176 -2.94 -13.42 -4.14
C VAL A 176 -4.00 -12.73 -3.28
N LEU A 177 -5.18 -13.33 -3.12
CA LEU A 177 -6.19 -12.77 -2.23
C LEU A 177 -5.79 -12.87 -0.75
N ALA A 178 -5.26 -14.02 -0.34
CA ALA A 178 -4.67 -14.19 0.98
C ALA A 178 -3.47 -13.25 1.20
N PHE A 179 -2.63 -13.10 0.17
CA PHE A 179 -1.48 -12.19 0.20
C PHE A 179 -1.94 -10.75 0.39
N GLY A 180 -2.84 -10.23 -0.44
CA GLY A 180 -3.36 -8.87 -0.31
C GLY A 180 -4.02 -8.61 1.04
N THR A 181 -4.78 -9.59 1.56
CA THR A 181 -5.36 -9.54 2.91
C THR A 181 -4.27 -9.33 3.97
N ALA A 182 -3.22 -10.16 3.96
CA ALA A 182 -2.14 -10.08 4.93
C ALA A 182 -1.30 -8.81 4.76
N TYR A 183 -0.96 -8.44 3.52
CA TYR A 183 -0.12 -7.29 3.20
C TYR A 183 -0.74 -5.98 3.69
N PHE A 184 -1.96 -5.68 3.22
CA PHE A 184 -2.65 -4.45 3.62
C PHE A 184 -3.12 -4.51 5.08
N GLY A 185 -3.50 -5.68 5.58
CA GLY A 185 -3.94 -5.86 6.96
C GLY A 185 -2.81 -5.58 7.96
N ILE A 186 -1.66 -6.23 7.78
CA ILE A 186 -0.50 -6.02 8.65
C ILE A 186 0.05 -4.60 8.47
N GLY A 187 0.15 -4.10 7.23
CA GLY A 187 0.57 -2.73 6.95
C GLY A 187 -0.28 -1.68 7.67
N GLY A 188 -1.60 -1.78 7.54
CA GLY A 188 -2.55 -0.89 8.20
C GLY A 188 -2.48 -0.96 9.73
N LEU A 189 -2.35 -2.15 10.31
CA LEU A 189 -2.17 -2.32 11.76
C LEU A 189 -0.87 -1.69 12.28
N LEU A 190 0.22 -1.80 11.52
CA LEU A 190 1.49 -1.17 11.87
C LEU A 190 1.39 0.37 11.81
N LEU A 191 0.73 0.92 10.81
CA LEU A 191 0.46 2.36 10.74
C LEU A 191 -0.39 2.86 11.90
N LEU A 192 -1.45 2.11 12.26
CA LEU A 192 -2.31 2.45 13.40
C LEU A 192 -1.53 2.42 14.71
N LYS A 193 -0.69 1.40 14.92
CA LYS A 193 0.21 1.30 16.08
C LYS A 193 1.16 2.49 16.16
N ASP A 194 1.74 2.90 15.04
CA ASP A 194 2.62 4.06 14.97
C ASP A 194 1.86 5.37 15.29
N ALA A 195 0.62 5.51 14.81
CA ALA A 195 -0.23 6.65 15.12
C ALA A 195 -0.56 6.75 16.63
N VAL A 196 -0.96 5.63 17.26
CA VAL A 196 -1.26 5.57 18.69
C VAL A 196 -0.05 5.96 19.53
N ARG A 197 1.14 5.44 19.18
CA ARG A 197 2.40 5.81 19.84
C ARG A 197 2.70 7.30 19.76
N GLN A 198 2.41 7.93 18.62
CA GLN A 198 2.61 9.37 18.44
C GLN A 198 1.60 10.22 19.22
N ILE A 199 0.39 9.71 19.47
CA ILE A 199 -0.62 10.40 20.29
C ILE A 199 -0.24 10.33 21.78
N GLY A 200 0.29 9.19 22.23
CA GLY A 200 0.68 8.98 23.63
C GLY A 200 2.07 9.51 24.01
N ALA A 201 2.86 10.04 23.08
CA ALA A 201 4.17 10.61 23.39
C ALA A 201 4.00 11.97 24.10
N PRO A 202 4.71 12.22 25.21
CA PRO A 202 4.65 13.50 25.91
C PRO A 202 5.05 14.62 24.96
N THR A 203 4.34 15.75 25.05
CA THR A 203 4.69 16.91 24.22
C THR A 203 6.08 17.41 24.62
N THR A 204 6.87 17.92 23.68
CA THR A 204 8.22 18.46 23.96
C THR A 204 8.22 19.51 25.08
N THR A 205 7.09 20.20 25.27
CA THR A 205 6.86 21.16 26.35
C THR A 205 6.76 20.49 27.72
N GLU A 206 6.17 19.31 27.78
CA GLU A 206 5.99 18.50 29.00
C GLU A 206 7.31 17.81 29.40
N ALA A 207 8.05 17.28 28.43
CA ALA A 207 9.39 16.71 28.65
C ALA A 207 10.37 17.78 29.17
N ALA A 208 10.41 18.97 28.56
CA ALA A 208 11.26 20.07 29.00
C ALA A 208 10.89 20.61 30.39
N ALA A 209 9.60 20.61 30.75
CA ALA A 209 9.15 20.99 32.09
C ALA A 209 9.54 19.95 33.15
N THR A 210 9.60 18.67 32.77
CA THR A 210 10.03 17.58 33.65
C THR A 210 11.54 17.64 33.89
N ASP A 211 12.33 17.92 32.84
CA ASP A 211 13.78 18.09 32.94
C ASP A 211 14.19 19.37 33.68
N ALA A 212 13.38 20.44 33.62
CA ALA A 212 13.64 21.68 34.36
C ALA A 212 13.26 21.60 35.85
N ALA A 213 12.49 20.57 36.24
CA ALA A 213 12.07 20.33 37.62
C ALA A 213 12.92 19.27 38.34
N ALA A 214 13.86 18.64 37.64
CA ALA A 214 14.82 17.65 38.15
C ALA A 214 16.20 18.28 38.39
#